data_AF-A0A3C1U118-F1
#
_entry.id   AF-A0A3C1U118-F1
#
_cell.length_a   1.000
_cell.length_b   1.000
_cell.length_c   1.000
_cell.angle_alpha   90.00
_cell.angle_beta   90.00
_cell.angle_gamma   90.00
#
_symmetry.space_group_name_H-M   'P 1'
#
loop_
_entity.id
_entity.type
_entity.pdbx_description
1 polymer ?
#
loop_
_entity_poly.entity_id
_entity_poly.type
_entity_poly.pdbx_seq_one_letter_code
_entity_poly.pdbx_strand_id
1 'polypeptide(L)'
;QRSKDYGEIARQFRPGHADFTYQEKYGIRDYRGGGRSSARETASRVAAGAIADLALKQFLGSDFRIRGGVVQIGPHAIDRSRLDWDNVDNNPFFCPDPVAADQWEGFLDSVRKAGSSAGAILEIVAGG
;
A
#
# COMPACT_ATOMS: atom_id res chain seq x y z
N GLN A 1 1.99 9.44 -19.77
CA GLN A 1 0.98 8.37 -19.94
C GLN A 1 1.37 7.55 -21.17
N ARG A 2 1.80 6.29 -21.04
CA ARG A 2 2.13 5.44 -22.21
C ARG A 2 0.85 4.80 -22.72
N SER A 3 0.33 5.31 -23.84
CA SER A 3 -0.97 4.89 -24.41
C SER A 3 -0.98 3.50 -25.05
N LYS A 4 0.20 2.89 -25.27
CA LYS A 4 0.32 1.62 -26.00
C LYS A 4 -0.06 0.37 -25.19
N ASP A 5 0.05 0.39 -23.85
CA ASP A 5 -0.21 -0.81 -23.02
C ASP A 5 -1.72 -1.06 -22.77
N TYR A 6 -2.60 -0.12 -23.13
CA TYR A 6 -4.04 -0.23 -22.84
C TYR A 6 -4.87 -0.99 -23.89
N GLY A 7 -4.32 -1.25 -25.09
CA GLY A 7 -5.05 -1.90 -26.18
C GLY A 7 -5.41 -3.35 -25.89
N GLU A 8 -4.48 -4.11 -25.31
CA GLU A 8 -4.68 -5.51 -24.90
C GLU A 8 -5.63 -5.62 -23.69
N ILE A 9 -5.47 -4.73 -22.71
CA ILE A 9 -6.30 -4.69 -21.49
C ILE A 9 -7.76 -4.39 -21.82
N ALA A 10 -8.05 -3.66 -22.90
CA ALA A 10 -9.41 -3.40 -23.35
C ALA A 10 -10.20 -4.68 -23.71
N ARG A 11 -9.51 -5.79 -24.01
CA ARG A 11 -10.12 -7.05 -24.45
C ARG A 11 -10.04 -8.15 -23.41
N GLN A 12 -9.39 -7.93 -22.26
CA GLN A 12 -9.14 -8.95 -21.24
C GLN A 12 -9.60 -8.48 -19.86
N PHE A 13 -9.98 -9.42 -19.00
CA PHE A 13 -10.20 -9.16 -17.58
C PHE A 13 -8.89 -9.42 -16.84
N ARG A 14 -8.40 -8.44 -16.07
CA ARG A 14 -7.14 -8.62 -15.33
C ARG A 14 -7.39 -9.50 -14.11
N PRO A 15 -6.67 -10.63 -13.95
CA PRO A 15 -6.76 -11.45 -12.74
C PRO A 15 -6.47 -10.63 -11.48
N GLY A 16 -7.27 -10.83 -10.42
CA GLY A 16 -7.14 -10.10 -9.16
C GLY A 16 -7.69 -8.67 -9.17
N HIS A 17 -8.15 -8.15 -10.31
CA HIS A 17 -8.82 -6.85 -10.41
C HIS A 17 -10.34 -7.00 -10.48
N ALA A 18 -11.04 -5.91 -10.17
CA ALA A 18 -12.50 -5.86 -10.14
C ALA A 18 -13.15 -5.85 -11.55
N ASP A 19 -12.40 -6.01 -12.64
CA ASP A 19 -12.90 -5.79 -14.01
C ASP A 19 -14.13 -6.65 -14.34
N PHE A 20 -14.06 -7.95 -14.03
CA PHE A 20 -15.15 -8.90 -14.28
C PHE A 20 -16.35 -8.64 -13.38
N THR A 21 -16.13 -8.54 -12.06
CA THR A 21 -17.20 -8.35 -11.09
C THR A 21 -17.94 -7.02 -11.27
N TYR A 22 -17.26 -5.97 -11.73
CA TYR A 22 -17.91 -4.71 -12.07
C TYR A 22 -18.82 -4.84 -13.30
N GLN A 23 -18.34 -5.52 -14.33
CA GLN A 23 -19.12 -5.76 -15.55
C GLN A 23 -20.34 -6.62 -15.27
N GLU A 24 -20.18 -7.73 -14.55
CA GLU A 24 -21.30 -8.60 -14.19
C GLU A 24 -22.34 -7.88 -13.32
N LYS A 25 -21.89 -7.03 -12.40
CA LYS A 25 -22.80 -6.33 -11.48
C LYS A 25 -23.55 -5.17 -12.13
N TYR A 26 -22.90 -4.40 -13.00
CA TYR A 26 -23.42 -3.12 -13.49
C TYR A 26 -23.62 -3.08 -15.02
N GLY A 27 -23.27 -4.15 -15.74
CA GLY A 27 -23.36 -4.23 -17.20
C GLY A 27 -22.33 -3.36 -17.96
N ILE A 28 -21.44 -2.66 -17.24
CA ILE A 28 -20.46 -1.72 -17.82
C ILE A 28 -19.06 -1.95 -17.24
N ARG A 29 -18.03 -1.66 -18.03
CA ARG A 29 -16.61 -1.78 -17.63
C ARG A 29 -15.77 -0.66 -18.24
N ASP A 30 -15.02 0.05 -17.39
CA ASP A 30 -13.93 0.93 -17.85
C ASP A 30 -12.58 0.21 -17.72
N TYR A 31 -12.08 -0.27 -18.85
CA TYR A 31 -10.82 -1.02 -18.94
C TYR A 31 -9.57 -0.17 -18.67
N ARG A 32 -9.68 1.15 -18.64
CA ARG A 32 -8.54 2.05 -18.38
C ARG A 32 -8.08 2.00 -16.91
N GLY A 33 -8.84 1.33 -16.05
CA GLY A 33 -8.66 1.42 -14.61
C GLY A 33 -9.14 2.79 -14.11
N GLY A 34 -9.78 2.81 -12.95
CA GLY A 34 -10.44 4.02 -12.45
C GLY A 34 -11.80 3.78 -11.78
N GLY A 35 -12.21 2.53 -11.61
CA GLY A 35 -13.36 2.21 -10.77
C GLY A 35 -13.20 2.68 -9.32
N ARG A 36 -14.30 2.62 -8.55
CA ARG A 36 -14.36 2.94 -7.10
C ARG A 36 -13.24 2.29 -6.26
N SER A 37 -12.65 1.20 -6.73
CA SER A 37 -11.56 0.44 -6.09
C SER A 37 -10.15 0.96 -6.43
N SER A 38 -10.01 2.17 -6.97
CA SER A 38 -8.70 2.72 -7.36
C SER A 38 -7.92 3.31 -6.19
N ALA A 39 -6.60 3.43 -6.37
CA ALA A 39 -5.70 4.23 -5.54
C ALA A 39 -6.10 5.72 -5.43
N ARG A 40 -7.10 6.20 -6.19
CA ARG A 40 -7.61 7.56 -6.03
C ARG A 40 -8.53 7.70 -4.83
N GLU A 41 -9.23 6.62 -4.46
CA GLU A 41 -10.16 6.64 -3.33
C GLU A 41 -9.40 6.70 -1.98
N THR A 42 -8.19 6.13 -1.94
CA THR A 42 -7.32 6.21 -0.75
C THR A 42 -6.96 7.64 -0.37
N ALA A 43 -6.81 8.56 -1.35
CA ALA A 43 -6.55 9.97 -1.07
C ALA A 43 -7.66 10.61 -0.21
N SER A 44 -8.93 10.33 -0.54
CA SER A 44 -10.07 10.80 0.25
C SER A 44 -10.08 10.18 1.65
N ARG A 45 -9.71 8.90 1.78
CA ARG A 45 -9.61 8.22 3.08
C ARG A 45 -8.51 8.82 3.96
N VAL A 46 -7.35 9.13 3.39
CA VAL A 46 -6.24 9.78 4.11
C VAL A 46 -6.66 11.15 4.62
N ALA A 47 -7.33 11.96 3.80
CA ALA A 47 -7.85 13.26 4.20
C ALA A 47 -8.86 13.15 5.37
N ALA A 48 -9.80 12.20 5.29
CA ALA A 48 -10.74 11.94 6.38
C ALA A 48 -10.03 11.41 7.64
N GLY A 49 -9.01 10.56 7.47
CA GLY A 49 -8.19 10.02 8.55
C GLY A 49 -7.44 11.10 9.32
N ALA A 50 -6.95 12.14 8.65
CA ALA A 50 -6.30 13.28 9.31
C ALA A 50 -7.27 14.04 10.23
N ILE A 51 -8.53 14.22 9.83
CA ILE A 51 -9.56 14.82 10.68
C ILE A 51 -9.88 13.91 11.87
N ALA A 52 -9.95 12.60 11.64
CA ALA A 52 -10.17 11.63 12.72
C ALA A 52 -9.02 11.64 13.75
N ASP A 53 -7.77 11.72 13.30
CA ASP A 53 -6.60 11.83 14.18
C ASP A 53 -6.65 13.07 15.07
N LEU A 54 -7.01 14.24 14.51
CA LEU A 54 -7.21 15.47 15.28
C LEU A 54 -8.30 15.31 16.35
N ALA A 55 -9.44 14.73 15.98
CA ALA A 55 -10.53 14.49 16.93
C ALA A 55 -10.11 13.51 18.04
N LEU A 56 -9.42 12.42 17.68
CA LEU A 56 -8.96 11.43 18.66
C LEU A 56 -7.96 12.03 19.65
N LYS A 57 -7.01 12.85 19.19
CA LYS A 57 -6.09 13.57 20.07
C LYS A 57 -6.81 14.54 21.02
N GLN A 58 -7.92 15.13 20.59
CA GLN A 58 -8.74 15.97 21.46
C GLN A 58 -9.44 15.18 22.58
N PHE A 59 -9.91 13.95 22.28
CA PHE A 59 -10.61 13.11 23.27
C PHE A 59 -9.68 12.27 24.14
N LEU A 60 -8.58 11.78 23.58
CA LEU A 60 -7.68 10.81 24.22
C LEU A 60 -6.38 11.44 24.76
N GLY A 61 -6.12 12.71 24.43
CA GLY A 61 -4.92 13.43 24.84
C GLY A 61 -3.79 13.40 23.81
N SER A 62 -2.76 14.21 24.06
CA SER A 62 -1.63 14.41 23.13
C SER A 62 -0.71 13.20 22.98
N ASP A 63 -0.73 12.27 23.95
CA ASP A 63 0.12 11.08 23.92
C ASP A 63 -0.40 10.02 22.92
N PHE A 64 -1.70 10.10 22.58
CA PHE A 64 -2.33 9.26 21.57
C PHE A 64 -1.72 9.47 20.19
N ARG A 65 -1.34 8.35 19.56
CA ARG A 65 -0.76 8.30 18.23
C ARG A 65 -1.10 7.00 17.51
N ILE A 66 -1.29 7.10 16.21
CA ILE A 66 -1.34 5.96 15.29
C ILE A 66 -0.05 5.97 14.49
N ARG A 67 0.67 4.84 14.48
CA ARG A 67 1.88 4.62 13.68
C ARG A 67 1.67 3.42 12.77
N GLY A 68 2.36 3.39 11.64
CA GLY A 68 2.29 2.26 10.73
C GLY A 68 3.54 2.13 9.87
N GLY A 69 3.88 0.90 9.50
CA GLY A 69 5.05 0.63 8.67
C GLY A 69 5.00 -0.75 8.02
N VAL A 70 5.82 -0.95 7.00
CA VAL A 70 5.98 -2.24 6.32
C VAL A 70 6.86 -3.14 7.19
N VAL A 71 6.40 -4.35 7.49
CA VAL A 71 7.10 -5.32 8.35
C VAL A 71 7.52 -6.60 7.60
N GLN A 72 7.09 -6.75 6.35
CA GLN A 72 7.52 -7.84 5.48
C GLN A 72 7.30 -7.49 4.02
N ILE A 73 8.26 -7.83 3.16
CA ILE A 73 8.10 -7.82 1.69
C ILE A 73 8.40 -9.21 1.16
N GLY A 74 7.45 -9.80 0.41
CA GLY A 74 7.56 -11.18 -0.06
C GLY A 74 7.86 -12.14 1.10
N PRO A 75 8.91 -12.97 1.01
CA PRO A 75 9.30 -13.89 2.10
C PRO A 75 10.19 -13.23 3.17
N HIS A 76 10.54 -11.95 3.05
CA HIS A 76 11.53 -11.28 3.89
C HIS A 76 10.88 -10.40 4.95
N ALA A 77 10.77 -10.92 6.18
CA ALA A 77 10.26 -10.17 7.33
C ALA A 77 11.36 -9.34 8.01
N ILE A 78 10.96 -8.28 8.72
CA ILE A 78 11.85 -7.52 9.59
C ILE A 78 12.35 -8.34 10.79
N ASP A 79 13.43 -7.90 11.40
CA ASP A 79 13.83 -8.36 12.74
C ASP A 79 13.19 -7.47 13.81
N ARG A 80 12.30 -8.05 14.61
CA ARG A 80 11.57 -7.30 15.63
C ARG A 80 12.46 -6.74 16.74
N SER A 81 13.67 -7.26 16.91
CA SER A 81 14.63 -6.72 17.89
C SER A 81 15.23 -5.37 17.46
N ARG A 82 15.12 -5.02 16.17
CA ARG A 82 15.61 -3.76 15.58
C ARG A 82 14.50 -2.76 15.30
N LEU A 83 13.32 -2.94 15.90
CA LEU A 83 12.16 -2.12 15.61
C LEU A 83 12.38 -0.68 16.13
N ASP A 84 12.53 0.24 15.20
CA ASP A 84 12.67 1.67 15.43
C ASP A 84 11.58 2.44 14.65
N TRP A 85 10.56 2.90 15.38
CA TRP A 85 9.45 3.64 14.79
C TRP A 85 9.87 5.02 14.25
N ASP A 86 11.00 5.58 14.71
CA ASP A 86 11.48 6.87 14.23
C ASP A 86 12.18 6.73 12.87
N ASN A 87 12.52 5.51 12.45
CA ASN A 87 13.12 5.23 11.15
C ASN A 87 12.11 5.11 10.00
N VAL A 88 10.82 4.92 10.29
CA VAL A 88 9.79 4.62 9.28
C VAL A 88 9.85 5.59 8.10
N ASP A 89 9.87 6.90 8.34
CA ASP A 89 9.85 7.90 7.26
C ASP A 89 11.23 8.18 6.63
N ASN A 90 12.29 7.53 7.12
CA ASN A 90 13.68 7.78 6.71
C ASN A 90 14.20 6.79 5.66
N ASN A 91 13.36 5.90 5.15
CA ASN A 91 13.69 4.93 4.11
C ASN A 91 12.56 4.79 3.08
N PRO A 92 12.83 4.33 1.85
CA PRO A 92 11.83 4.29 0.77
C PRO A 92 10.72 3.24 0.99
N PHE A 93 10.82 2.39 2.02
CA PHE A 93 9.90 1.30 2.28
C PHE A 93 8.96 1.55 3.46
N PHE A 94 9.04 2.70 4.11
CA PHE A 94 8.25 2.99 5.31
C PHE A 94 8.43 1.91 6.40
N CYS A 95 9.67 1.47 6.60
CA CYS A 95 10.02 0.32 7.43
C CYS A 95 10.63 0.75 8.77
N PRO A 96 10.26 0.15 9.91
CA PRO A 96 10.92 0.42 11.18
C PRO A 96 12.23 -0.34 11.40
N ASP A 97 12.65 -1.23 10.48
CA ASP A 97 13.95 -1.92 10.51
C ASP A 97 14.79 -1.50 9.30
N PRO A 98 15.77 -0.58 9.45
CA PRO A 98 16.55 -0.06 8.32
C PRO A 98 17.38 -1.17 7.64
N VAL A 99 17.78 -2.21 8.36
CA VAL A 99 18.56 -3.32 7.78
C VAL A 99 17.68 -4.16 6.85
N ALA A 100 16.43 -4.40 7.23
CA ALA A 100 15.48 -5.09 6.36
C ALA A 100 15.12 -4.25 5.13
N ALA A 101 14.95 -2.92 5.31
CA ALA A 101 14.72 -1.99 4.21
C ALA A 101 15.81 -2.09 3.13
N ASP A 102 17.08 -2.08 3.53
CA ASP A 102 18.21 -2.22 2.59
C ASP A 102 18.20 -3.58 1.86
N GLN A 103 17.84 -4.66 2.56
CA GLN A 103 17.78 -6.00 1.95
C GLN A 103 16.66 -6.14 0.92
N TRP A 104 15.55 -5.40 1.10
CA TRP A 104 14.42 -5.46 0.18
C TRP A 104 14.68 -4.84 -1.18
N GLU A 105 15.62 -3.89 -1.29
CA GLU A 105 15.95 -3.25 -2.57
C GLU A 105 16.41 -4.30 -3.60
N GLY A 106 17.39 -5.12 -3.24
CA GLY A 106 17.91 -6.19 -4.12
C GLY A 106 16.85 -7.24 -4.47
N PHE A 107 16.03 -7.63 -3.50
CA PHE A 107 14.91 -8.56 -3.72
C PHE A 107 13.90 -7.98 -4.72
N LEU A 108 13.39 -6.77 -4.47
CA LEU A 108 12.39 -6.14 -5.34
C LEU A 108 12.94 -5.86 -6.74
N ASP A 109 14.23 -5.56 -6.87
CA ASP A 109 14.86 -5.40 -8.17
C ASP A 109 14.88 -6.71 -8.97
N SER A 110 15.14 -7.84 -8.31
CA SER A 110 15.05 -9.16 -8.93
C SER A 110 13.63 -9.51 -9.37
N VAL A 111 12.63 -9.22 -8.52
CA VAL A 111 11.20 -9.44 -8.80
C VAL A 111 10.76 -8.60 -10.00
N ARG A 112 11.19 -7.34 -10.05
CA ARG A 112 10.92 -6.41 -11.16
C ARG A 112 11.56 -6.91 -12.46
N LYS A 113 12.82 -7.34 -12.44
CA LYS A 113 13.52 -7.89 -13.62
C LYS A 113 12.86 -9.17 -14.14
N ALA A 114 12.24 -9.96 -13.26
CA ALA A 114 11.45 -11.13 -13.62
C ALA A 114 10.04 -10.80 -14.15
N GLY A 115 9.64 -9.52 -14.19
CA GLY A 115 8.29 -9.12 -14.61
C GLY A 115 7.19 -9.53 -13.62
N SER A 116 7.55 -9.71 -12.35
CA SER A 116 6.65 -10.17 -11.29
C SER A 116 6.37 -9.07 -10.26
N SER A 117 5.59 -9.39 -9.25
CA SER A 117 5.26 -8.53 -8.11
C SER A 117 5.37 -9.28 -6.80
N ALA A 118 5.62 -8.57 -5.70
CA ALA A 118 5.62 -9.13 -4.35
C ALA A 118 4.51 -8.47 -3.52
N GLY A 119 3.88 -9.26 -2.65
CA GLY A 119 3.01 -8.73 -1.59
C GLY A 119 3.82 -8.17 -0.42
N ALA A 120 3.13 -7.52 0.51
CA ALA A 120 3.73 -6.99 1.73
C ALA A 120 2.79 -7.17 2.93
N ILE A 121 3.36 -7.19 4.14
CA ILE A 121 2.62 -7.11 5.40
C ILE A 121 2.92 -5.75 6.03
N LEU A 122 1.86 -5.05 6.44
CA LEU A 122 1.94 -3.79 7.16
C LEU A 122 1.51 -4.02 8.60
N GLU A 123 2.16 -3.31 9.52
CA GLU A 123 1.77 -3.24 10.92
C GLU A 123 1.26 -1.84 11.24
N ILE A 124 0.12 -1.75 11.92
CA ILE A 124 -0.47 -0.50 12.41
C ILE A 124 -0.59 -0.60 13.93
N VAL A 125 -0.08 0.40 14.65
CA VAL A 125 -0.10 0.46 16.11
C VAL A 125 -0.78 1.75 16.54
N ALA A 126 -1.89 1.62 17.26
CA ALA A 126 -2.50 2.71 18.02
C ALA A 126 -2.08 2.58 19.48
N GLY A 127 -1.57 3.67 20.06
CA GLY A 127 -1.12 3.69 21.45
C GLY A 127 -0.85 5.11 21.92
N GLY A 128 -0.46 5.24 23.19
CA GLY A 128 -0.43 6.52 23.91
C GLY A 128 -0.73 6.25 25.36
#